data_AF-A0A2S8RKC5-F1
#
_entry.id   AF-A0A2S8RKC5-F1
#
_cell.length_a   1.000
_cell.length_b   1.000
_cell.length_c   1.000
_cell.angle_alpha   90.00
_cell.angle_beta   90.00
_cell.angle_gamma   90.00
#
_symmetry.space_group_name_H-M   'P 1'
#
loop_
_entity.id
_entity.type
_entity.pdbx_description
1 polymer ?
#
loop_
_entity_poly.entity_id
_entity_poly.type
_entity_poly.pdbx_seq_one_letter_code
_entity_poly.pdbx_strand_id
1 'polypeptide(L)'
;MEEQDHVAVMQQFGRTYRAFMSAFEAQVGHPLPRWRILLALHDQAGESSQKRLVERLRVDPGALTRQLKALEALGWIARSMDARDNRVTNVRLTEAGQAATEASLPRRKAFVHDTMAALPDDVLGALSGALKMLEARIGEVVAAGNDNAADTSAMQAAEKAEAANSAASR
;
A
#
# COMPACT_ATOMS: atom_id res chain seq x y z
N MET A 1 30.79 2.87 -4.74
CA MET A 1 29.68 2.57 -3.83
C MET A 1 29.56 1.07 -3.84
N GLU A 2 30.00 0.44 -2.76
CA GLU A 2 30.09 -1.01 -2.64
C GLU A 2 28.68 -1.59 -2.43
N GLU A 3 28.48 -2.88 -2.70
CA GLU A 3 27.19 -3.57 -2.46
C GLU A 3 26.66 -3.37 -1.02
N GLN A 4 27.59 -3.25 -0.06
CA GLN A 4 27.31 -2.95 1.34
C GLN A 4 26.63 -1.59 1.56
N ASP A 5 26.96 -0.58 0.74
CA ASP A 5 26.35 0.75 0.81
C ASP A 5 24.86 0.69 0.42
N HIS A 6 24.52 -0.09 -0.60
CA HIS A 6 23.13 -0.27 -1.05
C HIS A 6 22.28 -0.96 0.03
N VAL A 7 22.81 -2.00 0.67
CA VAL A 7 22.13 -2.72 1.75
C VAL A 7 21.89 -1.80 2.95
N ALA A 8 22.88 -0.97 3.32
CA ALA A 8 22.75 -0.01 4.40
C ALA A 8 21.63 1.01 4.15
N VAL A 9 21.52 1.52 2.92
CA VAL A 9 20.44 2.44 2.52
C VAL A 9 19.08 1.76 2.63
N MET A 10 18.94 0.50 2.19
CA MET A 10 17.67 -0.24 2.30
C MET A 10 17.25 -0.46 3.77
N GLN A 11 18.21 -0.81 4.63
CA GLN A 11 17.94 -0.96 6.05
C GLN A 11 17.56 0.39 6.70
N GLN A 12 18.24 1.47 6.34
CA GLN A 12 17.91 2.82 6.81
C GLN A 12 16.50 3.22 6.37
N PHE A 13 16.14 3.00 5.10
CA PHE A 13 14.79 3.26 4.60
C PHE A 13 13.73 2.55 5.44
N GLY A 14 13.93 1.25 5.72
CA GLY A 14 13.03 0.48 6.57
C GLY A 14 12.97 0.97 8.03
N ARG A 15 14.09 1.42 8.62
CA ARG A 15 14.11 2.01 9.98
C ARG A 15 13.38 3.35 10.02
N THR A 16 13.64 4.23 9.07
CA THR A 16 13.00 5.55 8.95
C THR A 16 11.49 5.40 8.77
N TYR A 17 11.04 4.49 7.90
CA TYR A 17 9.62 4.21 7.70
C TYR A 17 8.96 3.75 9.01
N ARG A 18 9.57 2.79 9.72
CA ARG A 18 9.05 2.31 11.01
C ARG A 18 8.98 3.42 12.07
N ALA A 19 10.02 4.25 12.17
CA ALA A 19 10.04 5.39 13.09
C ALA A 19 8.91 6.38 12.77
N PHE A 20 8.72 6.71 11.49
CA PHE A 20 7.62 7.57 11.05
C PHE A 20 6.25 6.97 11.39
N MET A 21 6.03 5.68 11.11
CA MET A 21 4.75 5.03 11.40
C MET A 21 4.43 5.01 12.90
N SER A 22 5.44 4.73 13.74
CA SER A 22 5.28 4.74 15.19
C SER A 22 4.99 6.15 15.73
N ALA A 23 5.73 7.16 15.26
CA ALA A 23 5.49 8.55 15.65
C ALA A 23 4.13 9.07 15.16
N PHE A 24 3.71 8.67 13.95
CA PHE A 24 2.39 8.99 13.42
C PHE A 24 1.29 8.45 14.33
N GLU A 25 1.36 7.18 14.71
CA GLU A 25 0.37 6.57 15.61
C GLU A 25 0.33 7.27 16.96
N ALA A 26 1.49 7.57 17.55
CA ALA A 26 1.57 8.27 18.83
C ALA A 26 0.94 9.68 18.79
N GLN A 27 1.14 10.42 17.68
CA GLN A 27 0.67 11.81 17.58
C GLN A 27 -0.75 11.95 17.03
N VAL A 28 -1.14 11.11 16.08
CA VAL A 28 -2.47 11.13 15.45
C VAL A 28 -3.47 10.26 16.21
N GLY A 29 -2.98 9.34 17.04
CA GLY A 29 -3.77 8.45 17.89
C GLY A 29 -4.12 7.11 17.24
N HIS A 30 -3.91 6.97 15.92
CA HIS A 30 -4.22 5.75 15.17
C HIS A 30 -3.14 5.46 14.11
N PRO A 31 -2.89 4.18 13.77
CA PRO A 31 -1.95 3.82 12.72
C PRO A 31 -2.30 4.46 11.37
N LEU A 32 -1.27 4.88 10.63
CA LEU A 32 -1.41 5.51 9.32
C LEU A 32 -2.30 4.71 8.34
N PRO A 33 -2.21 3.36 8.22
CA PRO A 33 -3.08 2.61 7.32
C PRO A 33 -4.57 2.77 7.65
N ARG A 34 -4.96 2.79 8.92
CA ARG A 34 -6.36 3.00 9.35
C ARG A 34 -6.78 4.44 9.08
N TRP A 35 -5.92 5.39 9.45
CA TRP A 35 -6.15 6.81 9.21
C TRP A 35 -6.42 7.12 7.74
N ARG A 36 -5.64 6.51 6.82
CA ARG A 36 -5.83 6.70 5.37
C ARG A 36 -7.20 6.22 4.88
N ILE A 37 -7.74 5.15 5.46
CA ILE A 37 -9.09 4.66 5.11
C ILE A 37 -10.15 5.64 5.59
N LEU A 38 -10.07 6.06 6.86
CA LEU A 38 -10.99 7.05 7.44
C LEU A 38 -11.01 8.35 6.63
N LEU A 39 -9.83 8.87 6.29
CA LEU A 39 -9.69 10.06 5.46
C LEU A 39 -10.27 9.86 4.05
N ALA A 40 -10.00 8.72 3.41
CA ALA A 40 -10.54 8.44 2.07
C ALA A 40 -12.07 8.38 2.05
N LEU A 41 -12.68 7.79 3.08
CA LEU A 41 -14.13 7.77 3.26
C LEU A 41 -14.69 9.17 3.55
N HIS A 42 -14.06 9.90 4.47
CA HIS A 42 -14.43 11.27 4.82
C HIS A 42 -14.46 12.19 3.58
N ASP A 43 -13.42 12.11 2.74
CA ASP A 43 -13.35 12.87 1.47
C ASP A 43 -14.41 12.44 0.44
N GLN A 44 -15.05 11.28 0.62
CA GLN A 44 -16.07 10.72 -0.27
C GLN A 44 -17.46 10.73 0.36
N ALA A 45 -17.77 11.80 1.10
CA ALA A 45 -19.05 11.98 1.77
C ALA A 45 -19.42 10.81 2.72
N GLY A 46 -18.41 10.13 3.27
CA GLY A 46 -18.56 9.08 4.26
C GLY A 46 -18.73 7.66 3.72
N GLU A 47 -18.73 7.42 2.40
CA GLU A 47 -18.96 6.08 1.85
C GLU A 47 -18.13 5.77 0.59
N SER A 48 -17.62 4.55 0.50
CA SER A 48 -16.96 4.04 -0.71
C SER A 48 -17.01 2.52 -0.80
N SER A 49 -16.99 1.98 -2.02
CA SER A 49 -16.77 0.55 -2.21
C SER A 49 -15.35 0.13 -1.79
N GLN A 50 -15.23 -1.09 -1.28
CA GLN A 50 -13.94 -1.67 -0.90
C GLN A 50 -12.96 -1.72 -2.09
N LYS A 51 -13.47 -2.01 -3.30
CA LYS A 51 -12.67 -1.98 -4.54
C LYS A 51 -12.07 -0.59 -4.78
N ARG A 52 -12.88 0.46 -4.67
CA ARG A 52 -12.43 1.84 -4.86
C ARG A 52 -11.43 2.26 -3.78
N LEU A 53 -11.58 1.76 -2.55
CA LEU A 53 -10.59 1.98 -1.48
C LEU A 53 -9.25 1.31 -1.80
N VAL A 54 -9.23 0.06 -2.30
CA VAL A 54 -8.00 -0.62 -2.77
C VAL A 54 -7.27 0.23 -3.81
N GLU A 55 -8.00 0.65 -4.85
CA GLU A 55 -7.45 1.43 -5.97
C GLU A 55 -6.91 2.78 -5.50
N ARG A 56 -7.70 3.53 -4.71
CA ARG A 56 -7.33 4.86 -4.23
C ARG A 56 -6.15 4.82 -3.26
N LEU A 57 -6.13 3.84 -2.35
CA LEU A 57 -5.13 3.77 -1.31
C LEU A 57 -3.86 3.02 -1.75
N ARG A 58 -3.89 2.35 -2.91
CA ARG A 58 -2.81 1.50 -3.46
C ARG A 58 -2.33 0.47 -2.44
N VAL A 59 -3.27 -0.26 -1.88
CA VAL A 59 -3.07 -1.23 -0.81
C VAL A 59 -3.60 -2.59 -1.24
N ASP A 60 -2.89 -3.65 -0.87
CA ASP A 60 -3.34 -5.02 -1.10
C ASP A 60 -4.75 -5.26 -0.52
N PRO A 61 -5.66 -5.95 -1.24
CA PRO A 61 -7.01 -6.24 -0.75
C PRO A 61 -7.06 -6.96 0.61
N GLY A 62 -6.11 -7.86 0.88
CA GLY A 62 -6.00 -8.55 2.15
C GLY A 62 -5.60 -7.60 3.28
N ALA A 63 -4.64 -6.70 3.03
CA ALA A 63 -4.25 -5.65 3.96
C ALA A 63 -5.39 -4.69 4.27
N LEU A 64 -6.13 -4.24 3.24
CA LEU A 64 -7.33 -3.41 3.44
C LEU A 64 -8.36 -4.13 4.31
N THR A 65 -8.68 -5.39 4.00
CA THR A 65 -9.66 -6.18 4.75
C THR A 65 -9.30 -6.30 6.24
N ARG A 66 -8.01 -6.48 6.57
CA ARG A 66 -7.56 -6.49 7.98
C ARG A 66 -7.80 -5.16 8.68
N GLN A 67 -7.53 -4.04 8.01
CA GLN A 67 -7.77 -2.71 8.59
C GLN A 67 -9.26 -2.41 8.72
N LEU A 68 -10.08 -2.80 7.74
CA LEU A 68 -11.54 -2.66 7.81
C LEU A 68 -12.12 -3.45 8.99
N LYS A 69 -11.71 -4.71 9.20
CA LYS A 69 -12.14 -5.48 10.38
C LYS A 69 -11.80 -4.78 11.70
N ALA A 70 -10.62 -4.17 11.81
CA ALA A 70 -10.23 -3.43 13.00
C ALA A 70 -11.07 -2.16 13.20
N LEU A 71 -11.34 -1.40 12.13
CA LEU A 71 -12.17 -0.19 12.18
C LEU A 71 -13.64 -0.50 12.51
N GLU A 72 -14.16 -1.63 12.01
CA GLU A 72 -15.52 -2.09 12.30
C GLU A 72 -15.65 -2.53 13.76
N ALA A 73 -14.64 -3.22 14.31
CA ALA A 73 -14.59 -3.56 15.74
C ALA A 73 -14.52 -2.33 16.66
N LEU A 74 -13.95 -1.22 16.19
CA LEU A 74 -13.98 0.07 16.89
C LEU A 74 -15.32 0.81 16.75
N GLY A 75 -16.24 0.30 15.93
CA GLY A 75 -17.53 0.94 15.65
C GLY A 75 -17.41 2.19 14.78
N TRP A 76 -16.29 2.41 14.08
CA TRP A 76 -16.05 3.60 13.26
C TRP A 76 -16.49 3.45 11.82
N ILE A 77 -16.65 2.22 11.36
CA ILE A 77 -17.22 1.93 10.05
C ILE A 77 -18.32 0.88 10.17
N ALA A 78 -19.17 0.84 9.16
CA ALA A 78 -20.08 -0.26 8.87
C ALA A 78 -19.80 -0.77 7.45
N ARG A 79 -19.93 -2.08 7.27
CA ARG A 79 -19.84 -2.71 5.95
C ARG A 79 -21.17 -3.35 5.56
N SER A 80 -21.53 -3.22 4.30
CA SER A 80 -22.73 -3.83 3.73
C SER A 80 -22.50 -4.29 2.30
N MET A 81 -23.17 -5.36 1.91
CA MET A 81 -23.26 -5.72 0.49
C MET A 81 -24.11 -4.69 -0.24
N ASP A 82 -23.75 -4.37 -1.48
CA ASP A 82 -24.55 -3.49 -2.32
C ASP A 82 -25.89 -4.15 -2.67
N ALA A 83 -26.96 -3.36 -2.66
CA ALA A 83 -28.32 -3.85 -2.92
C ALA A 83 -28.53 -4.28 -4.39
N ARG A 84 -27.71 -3.76 -5.31
CA ARG A 84 -27.80 -4.02 -6.76
C ARG A 84 -26.82 -5.10 -7.21
N ASP A 85 -25.69 -5.24 -6.51
CA ASP A 85 -24.68 -6.26 -6.81
C ASP A 85 -24.05 -6.80 -5.51
N ASN A 86 -24.43 -8.02 -5.12
CA ASN A 86 -23.93 -8.67 -3.90
C ASN A 86 -22.41 -8.97 -3.91
N ARG A 87 -21.75 -8.79 -5.06
CA ARG A 87 -20.28 -8.90 -5.19
C ARG A 87 -19.58 -7.62 -4.73
N VAL A 88 -20.30 -6.51 -4.61
CA VAL A 88 -19.77 -5.23 -4.14
C VAL A 88 -20.00 -5.11 -2.64
N THR A 89 -18.92 -4.83 -1.91
CA THR A 89 -18.99 -4.45 -0.50
C THR A 89 -18.74 -2.95 -0.37
N ASN A 90 -19.71 -2.24 0.20
CA ASN A 90 -19.60 -0.83 0.54
C ASN A 90 -19.15 -0.68 1.99
N VAL A 91 -18.36 0.36 2.22
CA VAL A 91 -17.82 0.74 3.52
C VAL A 91 -18.29 2.16 3.81
N ARG A 92 -18.94 2.36 4.95
CA ARG A 92 -19.46 3.66 5.38
C ARG A 92 -18.90 4.05 6.74
N LEU A 93 -18.58 5.33 6.93
CA LEU A 93 -18.29 5.90 8.24
C LEU A 93 -19.55 5.89 9.11
N THR A 94 -19.38 5.52 10.38
CA THR A 94 -20.39 5.79 11.39
C THR A 94 -20.23 7.22 11.91
N GLU A 95 -21.18 7.70 12.71
CA GLU A 95 -21.03 8.98 13.42
C GLU A 95 -19.78 9.01 14.31
N ALA A 96 -19.51 7.91 15.00
CA ALA A 96 -18.29 7.75 15.82
C ALA A 96 -17.02 7.80 14.96
N GLY A 97 -17.03 7.18 13.79
CA GLY A 97 -15.92 7.23 12.84
C GLY A 97 -15.70 8.61 12.25
N GLN A 98 -16.77 9.33 11.93
CA GLN A 98 -16.71 10.71 11.47
C GLN A 98 -16.07 11.61 12.53
N ALA A 99 -16.57 11.56 13.77
CA ALA A 99 -16.03 12.35 14.88
C ALA A 99 -14.55 12.01 15.17
N ALA A 100 -14.19 10.72 15.18
CA ALA A 100 -12.80 10.29 15.34
C ALA A 100 -11.90 10.80 14.21
N THR A 101 -12.42 10.86 12.98
CA THR A 101 -11.70 11.38 11.82
C THR A 101 -11.44 12.87 11.98
N GLU A 102 -12.47 13.64 12.27
CA GLU A 102 -12.40 15.10 12.44
C GLU A 102 -11.44 15.48 13.59
N ALA A 103 -11.52 14.79 14.72
CA ALA A 103 -10.63 15.03 15.88
C ALA A 103 -9.15 14.72 15.59
N SER A 104 -8.86 13.92 14.57
CA SER A 104 -7.51 13.50 14.21
C SER A 104 -6.90 14.34 13.08
N LEU A 105 -7.72 15.01 12.27
CA LEU A 105 -7.27 15.91 11.18
C LEU A 105 -6.24 16.97 11.63
N PRO A 106 -6.48 17.77 12.69
CA PRO A 106 -5.54 18.80 13.12
C PRO A 106 -4.23 18.19 13.62
N ARG A 107 -4.29 17.08 14.38
CA ARG A 107 -3.12 16.35 14.87
C ARG A 107 -2.27 15.81 13.72
N ARG A 108 -2.91 15.23 12.70
CA ARG A 108 -2.25 14.80 11.46
C ARG A 108 -1.60 15.97 10.73
N LYS A 109 -2.29 17.12 10.63
CA LYS A 109 -1.75 18.31 9.97
C LYS A 109 -0.50 18.82 10.68
N ALA A 110 -0.55 18.94 12.02
CA ALA A 110 0.59 19.33 12.84
C ALA A 110 1.76 18.35 12.68
N PHE A 111 1.50 17.04 12.84
CA PHE A 111 2.54 16.02 12.72
C PHE A 111 3.28 16.07 11.37
N VAL A 112 2.55 16.16 10.26
CA VAL A 112 3.17 16.25 8.92
C VAL A 112 3.94 17.54 8.78
N HIS A 113 3.38 18.68 9.22
CA HIS A 113 4.07 19.96 9.19
C HIS A 113 5.37 19.90 10.00
N ASP A 114 5.32 19.49 11.25
CA ASP A 114 6.49 19.55 12.15
C ASP A 114 7.58 18.54 11.76
N THR A 115 7.20 17.41 11.17
CA THR A 115 8.16 16.41 10.69
C THR A 115 8.77 16.80 9.34
N MET A 116 8.00 17.43 8.45
CA MET A 116 8.43 17.69 7.06
C MET A 116 8.93 19.12 6.85
N ALA A 117 8.26 20.13 7.41
CA ALA A 117 8.62 21.54 7.23
C ALA A 117 9.94 21.92 7.93
N ALA A 118 10.45 21.07 8.82
CA ALA A 118 11.78 21.21 9.41
C ALA A 118 12.90 20.84 8.42
N LEU A 119 12.59 20.21 7.29
CA LEU A 119 13.55 19.84 6.26
C LEU A 119 13.62 20.91 5.16
N PRO A 120 14.83 21.31 4.71
CA PRO A 120 14.97 22.19 3.56
C PRO A 120 14.30 21.63 2.29
N ASP A 121 13.73 22.52 1.47
CA ASP A 121 13.00 22.14 0.25
C ASP A 121 13.87 21.40 -0.77
N ASP A 122 15.14 21.74 -0.87
CA ASP A 122 16.11 21.07 -1.75
C ASP A 122 16.41 19.64 -1.28
N VAL A 123 16.52 19.43 0.04
CA VAL A 123 16.68 18.10 0.64
C VAL A 123 15.44 17.25 0.40
N LEU A 124 14.23 17.79 0.59
CA LEU A 124 12.98 17.10 0.31
C LEU A 124 12.84 16.77 -1.19
N GLY A 125 13.23 17.70 -2.06
CA GLY A 125 13.24 17.52 -3.51
C GLY A 125 14.19 16.40 -3.92
N ALA A 126 15.43 16.40 -3.41
CA ALA A 126 16.42 15.36 -3.67
C ALA A 126 15.95 13.98 -3.18
N LEU A 127 15.41 13.90 -1.97
CA LEU A 127 14.85 12.66 -1.42
C LEU A 127 13.69 12.14 -2.28
N SER A 128 12.75 13.01 -2.67
CA SER A 128 11.63 12.61 -3.54
C SER A 128 12.13 12.12 -4.90
N GLY A 129 13.14 12.77 -5.48
CA GLY A 129 13.76 12.35 -6.74
C GLY A 129 14.39 10.97 -6.63
N ALA A 130 15.19 10.74 -5.58
CA ALA A 130 15.85 9.46 -5.34
C ALA A 130 14.84 8.32 -5.13
N LEU A 131 13.77 8.54 -4.36
CA LEU A 131 12.72 7.55 -4.14
C LEU A 131 12.00 7.16 -5.44
N LYS A 132 11.66 8.14 -6.29
CA LYS A 132 11.04 7.87 -7.60
C LYS A 132 11.94 7.04 -8.51
N MET A 133 13.23 7.36 -8.54
CA MET A 133 14.21 6.58 -9.29
C MET A 133 14.28 5.14 -8.77
N LEU A 134 14.33 4.96 -7.45
CA LEU A 134 14.35 3.64 -6.83
C LEU A 134 13.08 2.83 -7.12
N GLU A 135 11.90 3.44 -7.02
CA GLU A 135 10.62 2.81 -7.37
C GLU A 135 10.58 2.32 -8.83
N ALA A 136 11.06 3.15 -9.77
CA ALA A 136 11.16 2.77 -11.18
C ALA A 136 12.09 1.57 -11.38
N ARG A 137 13.28 1.60 -10.77
CA ARG A 137 14.25 0.49 -10.85
C ARG A 137 13.71 -0.80 -10.25
N ILE A 138 12.98 -0.74 -9.13
CA ILE A 138 12.31 -1.91 -8.54
C ILE A 138 11.30 -2.49 -9.53
N GLY A 139 10.48 -1.64 -10.17
CA GLY A 139 9.51 -2.06 -11.17
C GLY A 139 10.17 -2.77 -12.36
N GLU A 140 11.25 -2.20 -12.90
CA GLU A 140 12.02 -2.78 -14.01
C GLU A 140 12.63 -4.15 -13.65
N VAL A 141 13.21 -4.29 -12.45
CA VAL A 141 13.81 -5.56 -11.99
C VAL A 141 12.74 -6.64 -11.82
N VAL A 142 11.56 -6.29 -11.28
CA VAL A 142 10.45 -7.24 -11.13
C VAL A 142 9.91 -7.66 -12.49
N ALA A 143 9.77 -6.73 -13.44
CA ALA A 143 9.31 -7.04 -14.80
C ALA A 143 10.29 -7.98 -15.52
N ALA A 144 11.60 -7.65 -15.52
CA ALA A 144 12.62 -8.49 -16.12
C ALA A 144 12.69 -9.89 -15.49
N GLY A 145 12.50 -10.00 -14.17
CA GLY A 145 12.43 -11.30 -13.49
C GLY A 145 11.22 -12.15 -13.93
N ASN A 146 10.06 -11.51 -14.18
CA ASN A 146 8.86 -12.20 -14.65
C ASN A 146 8.98 -12.63 -16.12
N ASP A 147 9.57 -11.80 -16.97
CA ASP A 147 9.80 -12.12 -18.39
C ASP A 147 10.77 -13.31 -18.52
N ASN A 148 11.85 -13.30 -17.74
CA ASN A 148 12.83 -14.39 -17.73
C ASN A 148 12.24 -15.70 -17.18
N ALA A 149 11.33 -15.62 -16.21
CA ALA A 149 10.60 -16.78 -15.68
C ALA A 149 9.59 -17.34 -16.70
N ALA A 150 8.91 -16.48 -17.46
CA ALA A 150 8.00 -16.87 -18.54
C ALA A 150 8.74 -17.55 -19.70
N ASP A 151 9.88 -17.00 -20.14
CA ASP A 151 10.73 -17.60 -21.17
C ASP A 151 11.30 -18.96 -20.73
N THR A 152 11.75 -19.06 -19.48
CA THR A 152 12.24 -20.33 -18.91
C THR A 152 11.13 -21.39 -18.87
N SER A 153 9.91 -21.01 -18.48
CA SER A 153 8.76 -21.91 -18.47
C SER A 153 8.34 -22.35 -19.88
N ALA A 154 8.41 -21.46 -20.86
CA ALA A 154 8.09 -21.76 -22.26
C ALA A 154 9.10 -22.72 -22.88
N MET A 155 10.41 -22.51 -22.61
CA MET A 155 11.48 -23.37 -23.07
C MET A 155 11.38 -24.80 -22.49
N GLN A 156 11.10 -24.92 -21.19
CA GLN A 156 10.90 -26.21 -20.53
C GLN A 156 9.65 -26.96 -21.03
N ALA A 157 8.59 -26.25 -21.43
CA ALA A 157 7.40 -26.85 -22.01
C ALA A 157 7.65 -27.37 -23.43
N ALA A 158 8.42 -26.64 -24.24
CA ALA A 158 8.82 -27.06 -25.58
C ALA A 158 9.70 -28.32 -25.56
N GLU A 159 10.71 -28.38 -24.69
CA GLU A 159 11.58 -29.56 -24.53
C GLU A 159 10.79 -30.80 -24.08
N LYS A 160 9.81 -30.65 -23.18
CA LYS A 160 8.95 -31.76 -22.75
C LYS A 160 8.05 -32.26 -23.88
N ALA A 161 7.51 -31.37 -24.71
CA ALA A 161 6.68 -31.74 -25.85
C ALA A 161 7.48 -32.49 -26.92
N GLU A 162 8.73 -32.06 -27.16
CA GLU A 162 9.64 -32.70 -28.11
C GLU A 162 10.08 -34.10 -27.64
N ALA A 163 10.40 -34.24 -26.35
CA ALA A 163 10.72 -35.54 -25.75
C ALA A 163 9.54 -36.53 -25.79
N ALA A 164 8.32 -36.05 -25.54
CA ALA A 164 7.11 -36.88 -25.61
C ALA A 164 6.81 -37.35 -27.05
N ASN A 165 7.04 -36.51 -28.06
CA ASN A 165 6.81 -36.85 -29.45
C ASN A 165 7.87 -37.83 -30.01
N SER A 166 9.12 -37.72 -29.52
CA SER A 166 10.20 -38.67 -29.84
C SER A 166 9.95 -40.06 -29.25
N ALA A 167 9.35 -40.13 -28.05
CA ALA A 167 9.00 -41.40 -27.39
C ALA A 167 7.80 -42.12 -28.02
N ALA A 168 6.87 -41.39 -28.65
CA ALA A 168 5.68 -41.95 -29.32
C ALA A 168 5.96 -42.46 -30.74
N SER A 169 7.10 -42.11 -31.33
CA SER A 169 7.51 -42.52 -32.69
C SER A 169 8.46 -43.73 -32.72
N ARG A 170 8.63 -44.43 -31.58
CA ARG A 170 9.36 -45.69 -31.45
C ARG A 170 8.39 -46.80 -31.03
#